data_AF-U2D6H1-F1
#
_entry.id   AF-U2D6H1-F1
#
_cell.length_a   1.000
_cell.length_b   1.000
_cell.length_c   1.000
_cell.angle_alpha   90.00
_cell.angle_beta   90.00
_cell.angle_gamma   90.00
#
_symmetry.space_group_name_H-M   'P 1'
#
loop_
_entity.id
_entity.type
_entity.pdbx_description
1 polymer ?
#
loop_
_entity_poly.entity_id
_entity_poly.type
_entity_poly.pdbx_seq_one_letter_code
_entity_poly.pdbx_strand_id
1 'polypeptide(L)'
;MGGINMEKVTLDSVERYITLKNELAFEDPYVLKITISEFLEKHMEKLELGCMDIFILSNNKEDIGFIELSKDVDTATIEEIYVRKQYRKYNTYKSMLEFADKYYCNTNISGVKFITVNDKPDLIEALKDVDYEMEKEHIQMEKIISKLPKRSLTMEYKTFYEIGDEEWIYNFMKECMKDSFFNYQAEEVHELIHINSDLVFVIYEKDQPIGFMISYINEKRNKQENKNVVYIEEIAILKQFRNKGYGCKALEFVLDKNNDMDVARLHVYRHNEIAYKLYKKLGFNEIKSIGYWVKDVKNNIMETTICEFNNNINVYYTNQRKPLPAVYSEKVKRYWEDLLSSGKSFFNGDVFTINKIEANEGIMNIFVGLTDYAHFLYSINKSTHEDYDCRVIHTSVLIVTSDNKFAIGEMNEGTAFPYKLQFIGGGIDKNDIKGELLDLEHNIKKEIREELGIDSEDKAIVRSLQPCFLKSGGADNLLSAIFKMELLIDENSLRFLLKKHNETLELTNKMQEIRSLIFIDATKEAVREFVAKDRRKKDGNLVATLEAAVGIRPVSAFNKCI
;
A
#
# COMPACT_ATOMS: atom_id res chain seq x y z
N MET A 1 15.70 -20.98 -12.80
CA MET A 1 14.29 -21.39 -12.60
C MET A 1 13.43 -20.40 -13.38
N GLY A 2 12.38 -20.85 -14.07
CA GLY A 2 11.56 -19.97 -14.91
C GLY A 2 11.03 -18.77 -14.13
N GLY A 3 11.23 -17.56 -14.67
CA GLY A 3 10.83 -16.32 -14.01
C GLY A 3 9.30 -16.21 -13.93
N ILE A 4 8.82 -15.85 -12.74
CA ILE A 4 7.42 -15.50 -12.52
C ILE A 4 7.17 -14.14 -13.15
N ASN A 5 6.13 -14.02 -13.98
CA ASN A 5 5.69 -12.77 -14.59
C ASN A 5 4.34 -12.33 -14.03
N MET A 6 4.18 -11.02 -13.82
CA MET A 6 2.92 -10.40 -13.40
C MET A 6 2.41 -9.50 -14.52
N GLU A 7 1.25 -9.82 -15.08
CA GLU A 7 0.63 -9.09 -16.18
C GLU A 7 -0.64 -8.39 -15.70
N LYS A 8 -0.71 -7.06 -15.86
CA LYS A 8 -1.89 -6.29 -15.49
C LYS A 8 -3.06 -6.65 -16.41
N VAL A 9 -4.22 -6.94 -15.83
CA VAL A 9 -5.46 -7.19 -16.57
C VAL A 9 -5.97 -5.88 -17.15
N THR A 10 -6.14 -5.85 -18.46
CA THR A 10 -6.85 -4.83 -19.25
C THR A 10 -8.19 -5.37 -19.74
N LEU A 11 -9.03 -4.52 -20.35
CA LEU A 11 -10.29 -4.94 -21.00
C LEU A 11 -10.07 -6.08 -22.01
N ASP A 12 -8.96 -6.06 -22.75
CA ASP A 12 -8.64 -7.10 -23.75
C ASP A 12 -8.28 -8.45 -23.12
N SER A 13 -7.88 -8.46 -21.84
CA SER A 13 -7.46 -9.66 -21.10
C SER A 13 -8.45 -10.08 -20.02
N VAL A 14 -9.57 -9.38 -19.87
CA VAL A 14 -10.56 -9.67 -18.82
C VAL A 14 -11.13 -11.08 -18.96
N GLU A 15 -11.38 -11.54 -20.18
CA GLU A 15 -11.88 -12.89 -20.44
C GLU A 15 -10.88 -13.97 -19.97
N ARG A 16 -9.58 -13.73 -20.17
CA ARG A 16 -8.49 -14.61 -19.72
C ARG A 16 -8.46 -14.70 -18.20
N TYR A 17 -8.57 -13.58 -17.50
CA TYR A 17 -8.68 -13.54 -16.03
C TYR A 17 -9.95 -14.26 -15.53
N ILE A 18 -11.12 -13.99 -16.11
CA ILE A 18 -12.38 -14.61 -15.69
C ILE A 18 -12.35 -16.13 -15.90
N THR A 19 -11.74 -16.58 -17.00
CA THR A 19 -11.53 -18.01 -17.26
C THR A 19 -10.66 -18.63 -16.17
N LEU A 20 -9.51 -18.01 -15.87
CA LEU A 20 -8.61 -18.47 -14.81
C LEU A 20 -9.28 -18.49 -13.43
N LYS A 21 -10.01 -17.43 -13.07
CA LYS A 21 -10.74 -17.34 -11.79
C LYS A 21 -11.81 -18.43 -11.66
N ASN A 22 -12.59 -18.66 -12.71
CA ASN A 22 -13.62 -19.68 -12.72
C ASN A 22 -13.05 -21.10 -12.69
N GLU A 23 -11.89 -21.34 -13.32
CA GLU A 23 -11.15 -22.61 -13.20
C GLU A 23 -10.71 -22.84 -11.74
N LEU A 24 -10.09 -21.85 -11.12
CA LEU A 24 -9.64 -21.92 -9.73
C LEU A 24 -10.80 -22.08 -8.74
N ALA A 25 -11.99 -21.55 -9.06
CA ALA A 25 -13.21 -21.74 -8.29
C ALA A 25 -13.75 -23.17 -8.27
N PHE A 26 -13.33 -24.03 -9.21
CA PHE A 26 -13.61 -25.47 -9.09
C PHE A 26 -12.73 -26.15 -8.04
N GLU A 27 -11.52 -25.64 -7.80
CA GLU A 27 -10.57 -26.20 -6.83
C GLU A 27 -10.75 -25.63 -5.42
N ASP A 28 -11.26 -24.40 -5.31
CA ASP A 28 -11.54 -23.72 -4.06
C ASP A 28 -13.02 -23.31 -4.00
N PRO A 29 -13.87 -24.01 -3.22
CA PRO A 29 -15.31 -23.73 -3.15
C PRO A 29 -15.61 -22.36 -2.53
N TYR A 30 -14.61 -21.64 -2.02
CA TYR A 30 -14.76 -20.30 -1.49
C TYR A 30 -14.64 -19.19 -2.53
N VAL A 31 -14.19 -19.49 -3.74
CA VAL A 31 -14.25 -18.55 -4.87
C VAL A 31 -15.58 -18.69 -5.55
N LEU A 32 -16.34 -17.60 -5.66
CA LEU A 32 -17.58 -17.61 -6.44
C LEU A 32 -17.27 -17.51 -7.92
N LYS A 33 -17.91 -18.37 -8.71
CA LYS A 33 -17.91 -18.22 -10.16
C LYS A 33 -18.61 -16.94 -10.56
N ILE A 34 -18.02 -16.23 -11.53
CA ILE A 34 -18.54 -14.97 -12.04
C ILE A 34 -18.54 -14.98 -13.57
N THR A 35 -19.53 -14.32 -14.15
CA THR A 35 -19.56 -14.02 -15.58
C THR A 35 -18.80 -12.73 -15.86
N ILE A 36 -18.43 -12.50 -17.13
CA ILE A 36 -17.81 -11.24 -17.55
C ILE A 36 -18.75 -10.07 -17.25
N SER A 37 -20.05 -10.20 -17.53
CA SER A 37 -21.04 -9.14 -17.26
C SER A 37 -21.13 -8.80 -15.78
N GLU A 38 -21.21 -9.80 -14.89
CA GLU A 38 -21.22 -9.57 -13.43
C GLU A 38 -19.93 -8.91 -12.94
N PHE A 39 -18.79 -9.31 -13.50
CA PHE A 39 -17.51 -8.70 -13.18
C PHE A 39 -17.48 -7.22 -13.58
N LEU A 40 -17.86 -6.92 -14.82
CA LEU A 40 -17.87 -5.56 -15.34
C LEU A 40 -18.87 -4.68 -14.55
N GLU A 41 -20.08 -5.15 -14.31
CA GLU A 41 -21.08 -4.40 -13.54
C GLU A 41 -20.58 -4.02 -12.14
N LYS A 42 -19.87 -4.94 -11.47
CA LYS A 42 -19.38 -4.73 -10.09
C LYS A 42 -18.08 -3.93 -10.03
N HIS A 43 -17.21 -4.04 -11.03
CA HIS A 43 -15.83 -3.57 -10.94
C HIS A 43 -15.46 -2.48 -11.95
N MET A 44 -16.29 -2.18 -12.96
CA MET A 44 -15.97 -1.19 -14.00
C MET A 44 -15.67 0.20 -13.42
N GLU A 45 -16.52 0.71 -12.53
CA GLU A 45 -16.30 2.02 -11.90
C GLU A 45 -14.95 2.06 -11.17
N LYS A 46 -14.61 0.99 -10.45
CA LYS A 46 -13.34 0.91 -9.71
C LYS A 46 -12.12 0.81 -10.62
N LEU A 47 -12.25 0.10 -11.73
CA LEU A 47 -11.21 -0.01 -12.76
C LEU A 47 -11.00 1.34 -13.47
N GLU A 48 -12.07 2.06 -13.81
CA GLU A 48 -12.02 3.38 -14.46
C GLU A 48 -11.44 4.46 -13.54
N LEU A 49 -11.77 4.42 -12.25
CA LEU A 49 -11.21 5.33 -11.24
C LEU A 49 -9.78 4.96 -10.83
N GLY A 50 -9.25 3.82 -11.31
CA GLY A 50 -7.92 3.33 -10.95
C GLY A 50 -7.77 2.99 -9.47
N CYS A 51 -8.86 2.60 -8.81
CA CYS A 51 -8.87 2.19 -7.40
C CYS A 51 -8.86 0.66 -7.23
N MET A 52 -8.90 -0.09 -8.33
CA MET A 52 -8.68 -1.53 -8.36
C MET A 52 -7.79 -1.92 -9.54
N ASP A 53 -6.86 -2.83 -9.31
CA ASP A 53 -5.97 -3.40 -10.30
C ASP A 53 -5.88 -4.92 -10.11
N ILE A 54 -5.85 -5.66 -11.21
CA ILE A 54 -5.77 -7.12 -11.19
C ILE A 54 -4.55 -7.53 -11.98
N PHE A 55 -3.83 -8.53 -11.48
CA PHE A 55 -2.65 -9.05 -12.14
C PHE A 55 -2.74 -10.58 -12.28
N ILE A 56 -2.50 -11.08 -13.50
CA ILE A 56 -2.34 -12.50 -13.77
C ILE A 56 -0.88 -12.88 -13.55
N LEU A 57 -0.68 -13.96 -12.80
CA LEU A 57 0.60 -14.59 -12.55
C LEU A 57 0.85 -15.66 -13.60
N SER A 58 1.95 -15.54 -14.36
CA SER A 58 2.33 -16.55 -15.35
C SER A 58 3.72 -17.13 -15.06
N ASN A 59 3.91 -18.42 -15.32
CA ASN A 59 5.20 -19.12 -15.26
C ASN A 59 5.40 -19.91 -16.55
N ASN A 60 6.49 -19.64 -17.29
CA ASN A 60 6.76 -20.26 -18.60
C ASN A 60 5.57 -20.16 -19.59
N LYS A 61 4.86 -19.03 -19.61
CA LYS A 61 3.65 -18.77 -20.42
C LYS A 61 2.37 -19.52 -20.00
N GLU A 62 2.40 -20.29 -18.92
CA GLU A 62 1.19 -20.83 -18.29
C GLU A 62 0.67 -19.83 -17.25
N ASP A 63 -0.64 -19.58 -17.23
CA ASP A 63 -1.29 -18.80 -16.19
C ASP A 63 -1.51 -19.65 -14.96
N ILE A 64 -0.83 -19.29 -13.88
CA ILE A 64 -0.74 -20.10 -12.67
C ILE A 64 -1.49 -19.48 -11.48
N GLY A 65 -1.92 -18.23 -11.57
CA GLY A 65 -2.62 -17.55 -10.49
C GLY A 65 -2.98 -16.10 -10.80
N PHE A 66 -3.53 -15.40 -9.83
CA PHE A 66 -3.81 -13.98 -9.91
C PHE A 66 -3.77 -13.31 -8.54
N ILE A 67 -3.57 -11.99 -8.54
CA ILE A 67 -3.72 -11.13 -7.38
C ILE A 67 -4.63 -9.94 -7.72
N GLU A 68 -5.59 -9.65 -6.85
CA GLU A 68 -6.48 -8.51 -6.95
C GLU A 68 -6.11 -7.50 -5.86
N LEU A 69 -5.85 -6.27 -6.28
CA LEU A 69 -5.36 -5.17 -5.47
C LEU A 69 -6.37 -4.02 -5.55
N SER A 70 -6.75 -3.46 -4.41
CA SER A 70 -7.55 -2.25 -4.35
C SER A 70 -6.91 -1.20 -3.45
N LYS A 71 -7.33 0.04 -3.64
CA LYS A 71 -6.82 1.18 -2.88
C LYS A 71 -7.95 2.13 -2.54
N ASP A 72 -7.94 2.58 -1.29
CA ASP A 72 -8.74 3.70 -0.78
C ASP A 72 -7.85 4.93 -0.51
N VAL A 73 -8.41 5.99 0.07
CA VAL A 73 -7.74 7.27 0.31
C VAL A 73 -6.41 7.10 1.06
N ASP A 74 -6.39 6.28 2.10
CA ASP A 74 -5.25 6.12 3.01
C ASP A 74 -4.87 4.65 3.31
N THR A 75 -5.56 3.68 2.72
CA THR A 75 -5.30 2.25 2.93
C THR A 75 -5.35 1.48 1.61
N ALA A 76 -4.66 0.35 1.57
CA ALA A 76 -4.73 -0.59 0.47
C ALA A 76 -5.26 -1.94 0.94
N THR A 77 -5.86 -2.69 0.02
CA THR A 77 -6.39 -4.03 0.31
C THR A 77 -5.94 -4.99 -0.78
N ILE A 78 -5.36 -6.12 -0.38
CA ILE A 78 -5.29 -7.30 -1.23
C ILE A 78 -6.67 -7.95 -1.14
N GLU A 79 -7.42 -7.92 -2.23
CA GLU A 79 -8.79 -8.48 -2.26
C GLU A 79 -8.73 -10.00 -2.37
N GLU A 80 -7.89 -10.51 -3.26
CA GLU A 80 -7.75 -11.94 -3.52
C GLU A 80 -6.32 -12.30 -3.93
N ILE A 81 -5.84 -13.46 -3.48
CA ILE A 81 -4.65 -14.15 -4.01
C ILE A 81 -5.04 -15.59 -4.28
N TYR A 82 -4.92 -16.03 -5.53
CA TYR A 82 -5.11 -17.42 -5.90
C TYR A 82 -3.99 -17.95 -6.77
N VAL A 83 -3.64 -19.21 -6.51
CA VAL A 83 -2.60 -19.95 -7.23
C VAL A 83 -3.10 -21.38 -7.45
N ARG A 84 -2.92 -21.91 -8.67
CA ARG A 84 -3.22 -23.30 -9.03
C ARG A 84 -2.52 -24.27 -8.09
N LYS A 85 -3.18 -25.36 -7.72
CA LYS A 85 -2.72 -26.28 -6.67
C LYS A 85 -1.25 -26.72 -6.81
N GLN A 86 -0.78 -27.06 -8.00
CA GLN A 86 0.62 -27.51 -8.20
C GLN A 86 1.68 -26.42 -8.02
N TYR A 87 1.27 -25.15 -8.00
CA TYR A 87 2.14 -23.98 -7.84
C TYR A 87 2.00 -23.31 -6.46
N ARG A 88 1.15 -23.84 -5.57
CA ARG A 88 1.00 -23.34 -4.19
C ARG A 88 2.24 -23.68 -3.37
N LYS A 89 3.21 -22.77 -3.38
CA LYS A 89 4.48 -22.88 -2.65
C LYS A 89 4.80 -21.54 -2.00
N TYR A 90 5.49 -21.58 -0.86
CA TYR A 90 5.91 -20.39 -0.12
C TYR A 90 6.52 -19.31 -1.03
N ASN A 91 7.50 -19.67 -1.89
CA ASN A 91 8.14 -18.69 -2.77
C ASN A 91 7.18 -18.03 -3.77
N THR A 92 6.16 -18.76 -4.25
CA THR A 92 5.17 -18.20 -5.17
C THR A 92 4.31 -17.15 -4.45
N TYR A 93 3.80 -17.47 -3.25
CA TYR A 93 3.04 -16.51 -2.45
C TYR A 93 3.89 -15.31 -2.03
N LYS A 94 5.13 -15.54 -1.59
CA LYS A 94 6.07 -14.48 -1.23
C LYS A 94 6.29 -13.51 -2.40
N SER A 95 6.57 -14.01 -3.60
CA SER A 95 6.73 -13.14 -4.77
C SER A 95 5.46 -12.33 -5.11
N MET A 96 4.27 -12.88 -4.89
CA MET A 96 3.01 -12.14 -5.09
C MET A 96 2.82 -11.04 -4.04
N LEU A 97 3.18 -11.30 -2.78
CA LEU A 97 3.09 -10.33 -1.69
C LEU A 97 4.15 -9.22 -1.83
N GLU A 98 5.40 -9.57 -2.16
CA GLU A 98 6.46 -8.59 -2.46
C GLU A 98 6.11 -7.72 -3.68
N PHE A 99 5.44 -8.31 -4.67
CA PHE A 99 4.88 -7.54 -5.79
C PHE A 99 3.82 -6.54 -5.32
N ALA A 100 2.88 -6.96 -4.49
CA ALA A 100 1.86 -6.06 -3.92
C ALA A 100 2.49 -4.93 -3.09
N ASP A 101 3.48 -5.26 -2.26
CA ASP A 101 4.25 -4.27 -1.50
C ASP A 101 4.86 -3.23 -2.43
N LYS A 102 5.64 -3.68 -3.44
CA LYS A 102 6.28 -2.79 -4.40
C LYS A 102 5.28 -1.96 -5.19
N TYR A 103 4.13 -2.54 -5.52
CA TYR A 103 3.03 -1.86 -6.19
C TYR A 103 2.55 -0.67 -5.36
N TYR A 104 2.41 -0.88 -4.05
CA TYR A 104 1.96 0.16 -3.13
C TYR A 104 3.07 1.07 -2.58
N CYS A 105 4.35 0.71 -2.67
CA CYS A 105 5.49 1.51 -2.13
C CYS A 105 5.54 2.96 -2.64
N ASN A 106 4.99 3.25 -3.82
CA ASN A 106 4.94 4.60 -4.38
C ASN A 106 3.62 5.34 -4.07
N THR A 107 2.79 4.79 -3.19
CA THR A 107 1.47 5.33 -2.86
C THR A 107 1.45 5.83 -1.41
N ASN A 108 0.75 6.93 -1.17
CA ASN A 108 0.61 7.54 0.16
C ASN A 108 -0.40 6.75 1.03
N ILE A 109 -0.13 5.48 1.29
CA ILE A 109 -0.98 4.62 2.13
C ILE A 109 -0.36 4.41 3.51
N SER A 110 -1.21 4.18 4.49
CA SER A 110 -0.83 3.92 5.88
C SER A 110 -0.53 2.45 6.16
N GLY A 111 -1.21 1.54 5.45
CA GLY A 111 -1.07 0.11 5.61
C GLY A 111 -1.80 -0.67 4.53
N VAL A 112 -1.52 -1.97 4.47
CA VAL A 112 -2.15 -2.94 3.57
C VAL A 112 -2.94 -3.97 4.37
N LYS A 113 -4.16 -4.25 3.95
CA LYS A 113 -5.04 -5.26 4.56
C LYS A 113 -5.18 -6.48 3.65
N PHE A 114 -5.30 -7.66 4.22
CA PHE A 114 -5.63 -8.87 3.49
C PHE A 114 -6.51 -9.80 4.34
N ILE A 115 -7.68 -10.16 3.83
CA ILE A 115 -8.57 -11.12 4.48
C ILE A 115 -8.43 -12.44 3.75
N THR A 116 -7.96 -13.47 4.45
CA THR A 116 -7.74 -14.78 3.81
C THR A 116 -8.06 -15.94 4.74
N VAL A 117 -8.23 -17.10 4.12
CA VAL A 117 -8.45 -18.36 4.83
C VAL A 117 -7.12 -18.84 5.39
N ASN A 118 -7.08 -19.17 6.68
CA ASN A 118 -5.88 -19.71 7.32
C ASN A 118 -5.75 -21.23 7.09
N ASP A 119 -5.93 -21.68 5.84
CA ASP A 119 -5.87 -23.09 5.43
C ASP A 119 -4.69 -23.43 4.51
N LYS A 120 -3.90 -22.41 4.13
CA LYS A 120 -2.74 -22.52 3.23
C LYS A 120 -1.45 -22.19 4.01
N PRO A 121 -0.74 -23.17 4.59
CA PRO A 121 0.45 -22.93 5.42
C PRO A 121 1.51 -22.07 4.73
N ASP A 122 1.82 -22.36 3.46
CA ASP A 122 2.77 -21.59 2.66
C ASP A 122 2.40 -20.10 2.50
N LEU A 123 1.11 -19.79 2.37
CA LEU A 123 0.63 -18.40 2.28
C LEU A 123 0.76 -17.70 3.63
N ILE A 124 0.39 -18.39 4.72
CA ILE A 124 0.48 -17.83 6.08
C ILE A 124 1.94 -17.60 6.49
N GLU A 125 2.84 -18.51 6.11
CA GLU A 125 4.28 -18.34 6.31
C GLU A 125 4.82 -17.16 5.48
N ALA A 126 4.42 -17.04 4.21
CA ALA A 126 4.81 -15.92 3.36
C ALA A 126 4.30 -14.57 3.90
N LEU A 127 3.06 -14.50 4.40
CA LEU A 127 2.51 -13.29 5.02
C LEU A 127 3.34 -12.81 6.21
N LYS A 128 3.71 -13.72 7.11
CA LYS A 128 4.55 -13.37 8.27
C LYS A 128 5.94 -12.91 7.86
N ASP A 129 6.51 -13.54 6.83
CA ASP A 129 7.85 -13.22 6.33
C ASP A 129 7.92 -11.87 5.60
N VAL A 130 6.78 -11.37 5.10
CA VAL A 130 6.66 -10.01 4.55
C VAL A 130 5.96 -9.05 5.52
N ASP A 131 6.08 -9.29 6.83
CA ASP A 131 5.66 -8.40 7.92
C ASP A 131 4.14 -8.14 8.04
N TYR A 132 3.30 -9.06 7.57
CA TYR A 132 1.87 -9.04 7.91
C TYR A 132 1.64 -9.66 9.29
N GLU A 133 0.87 -8.97 10.11
CA GLU A 133 0.38 -9.44 11.40
C GLU A 133 -1.12 -9.75 11.33
N MET A 134 -1.56 -10.79 12.05
CA MET A 134 -2.97 -11.11 12.12
C MET A 134 -3.64 -10.30 13.23
N GLU A 135 -4.47 -9.33 12.85
CA GLU A 135 -5.22 -8.47 13.78
C GLU A 135 -6.33 -9.25 14.50
N LYS A 136 -7.08 -10.05 13.73
CA LYS A 136 -8.25 -10.77 14.23
C LYS A 136 -8.55 -12.02 13.40
N GLU A 137 -9.27 -12.95 14.02
CA GLU A 137 -9.62 -14.25 13.44
C GLU A 137 -11.11 -14.54 13.62
N HIS A 138 -11.76 -14.90 12.51
CA HIS A 138 -13.14 -15.39 12.47
C HIS A 138 -13.17 -16.88 12.18
N ILE A 139 -14.04 -17.58 12.89
CA ILE A 139 -14.28 -19.01 12.69
C ILE A 139 -15.63 -19.16 12.02
N GLN A 140 -15.64 -19.79 10.85
CA GLN A 140 -16.88 -20.28 10.26
C GLN A 140 -17.21 -21.63 10.86
N MET A 141 -18.44 -21.79 11.31
CA MET A 141 -18.93 -23.04 11.88
C MET A 141 -20.11 -23.58 11.09
N GLU A 142 -20.25 -24.91 11.02
CA GLU A 142 -21.30 -25.60 10.29
C GLU A 142 -21.98 -26.67 11.16
N LYS A 143 -23.30 -26.81 11.00
CA LYS A 143 -24.10 -27.90 11.59
C LYS A 143 -24.96 -28.56 10.53
N ILE A 144 -24.95 -29.89 10.47
CA ILE A 144 -25.87 -30.68 9.64
C ILE A 144 -27.27 -30.64 10.25
N ILE A 145 -28.26 -30.19 9.48
CA ILE A 145 -29.64 -30.03 9.95
C ILE A 145 -30.65 -30.91 9.22
N SER A 146 -30.36 -31.40 8.01
CA SER A 146 -31.22 -32.32 7.25
C SER A 146 -31.49 -33.66 7.96
N LYS A 147 -30.73 -33.99 9.01
CA LYS A 147 -30.88 -35.22 9.81
C LYS A 147 -31.49 -34.98 11.18
N LEU A 148 -31.86 -33.75 11.51
CA LEU A 148 -32.45 -33.45 12.81
C LEU A 148 -33.92 -33.88 12.82
N PRO A 149 -34.39 -34.55 13.90
CA PRO A 149 -35.80 -34.81 14.06
C PRO A 149 -36.55 -33.47 14.19
N LYS A 150 -37.63 -33.29 13.44
CA LYS A 150 -38.50 -32.11 13.54
C LYS A 150 -39.09 -32.06 14.95
N ARG A 151 -38.80 -30.98 15.68
CA ARG A 151 -39.22 -30.77 17.07
C ARG A 151 -40.46 -29.88 17.17
N SER A 152 -40.80 -29.14 16.10
CA SER A 152 -41.89 -28.16 16.09
C SER A 152 -41.76 -27.18 17.25
N LEU A 153 -40.58 -26.58 17.38
CA LEU A 153 -40.30 -25.62 18.45
C LEU A 153 -41.15 -24.37 18.26
N THR A 154 -41.75 -23.88 19.35
CA THR A 154 -42.55 -22.66 19.35
C THR A 154 -41.76 -21.51 19.94
N MET A 155 -41.76 -20.39 19.23
CA MET A 155 -41.20 -19.11 19.67
C MET A 155 -42.15 -18.01 19.17
N GLU A 156 -42.45 -17.06 20.02
CA GLU A 156 -43.21 -15.88 19.62
C GLU A 156 -42.27 -14.94 18.85
N TYR A 157 -42.63 -14.59 17.63
CA TYR A 157 -41.83 -13.71 16.78
C TYR A 157 -42.72 -12.87 15.86
N LYS A 158 -42.16 -11.76 15.36
CA LYS A 158 -42.70 -11.01 14.23
C LYS A 158 -41.57 -10.73 13.25
N THR A 159 -41.81 -10.95 11.97
CA THR A 159 -40.84 -10.62 10.92
C THR A 159 -40.61 -9.11 10.87
N PHE A 160 -39.46 -8.69 10.36
CA PHE A 160 -39.19 -7.27 10.14
C PHE A 160 -40.23 -6.65 9.20
N TYR A 161 -40.65 -7.41 8.18
CA TYR A 161 -41.72 -7.04 7.25
C TYR A 161 -43.08 -6.80 7.94
N GLU A 162 -43.50 -7.69 8.86
CA GLU A 162 -44.76 -7.51 9.61
C GLU A 162 -44.74 -6.31 10.55
N ILE A 163 -43.57 -5.96 11.08
CA ILE A 163 -43.41 -4.80 11.96
C ILE A 163 -43.43 -3.51 11.14
N GLY A 164 -42.69 -3.46 10.03
CA GLY A 164 -42.67 -2.35 9.06
C GLY A 164 -42.16 -0.99 9.57
N ASP A 165 -41.92 -0.84 10.87
CA ASP A 165 -41.41 0.38 11.50
C ASP A 165 -39.87 0.39 11.49
N GLU A 166 -39.29 1.05 10.50
CA GLU A 166 -37.85 1.07 10.26
C GLU A 166 -37.07 1.74 11.39
N GLU A 167 -37.56 2.88 11.89
CA GLU A 167 -36.92 3.61 12.97
C GLU A 167 -36.93 2.80 14.26
N TRP A 168 -38.06 2.14 14.55
CA TRP A 168 -38.16 1.28 15.72
C TRP A 168 -37.24 0.05 15.62
N ILE A 169 -37.21 -0.64 14.47
CA ILE A 169 -36.34 -1.81 14.25
C ILE A 169 -34.86 -1.42 14.38
N TYR A 170 -34.44 -0.34 13.73
CA TYR A 170 -33.07 0.15 13.79
C TYR A 170 -32.64 0.42 15.24
N ASN A 171 -33.46 1.15 16.00
CA ASN A 171 -33.19 1.46 17.40
C ASN A 171 -33.20 0.21 18.29
N PHE A 172 -34.10 -0.74 18.04
CA PHE A 172 -34.18 -1.99 18.79
C PHE A 172 -32.97 -2.90 18.54
N MET A 173 -32.52 -3.02 17.28
CA MET A 173 -31.30 -3.75 16.94
C MET A 173 -30.10 -3.14 17.65
N LYS A 174 -29.99 -1.81 17.64
CA LYS A 174 -28.94 -1.07 18.34
C LYS A 174 -28.96 -1.32 19.85
N GLU A 175 -30.14 -1.35 20.48
CA GLU A 175 -30.29 -1.67 21.91
C GLU A 175 -29.87 -3.11 22.25
N CYS A 176 -30.16 -4.06 21.34
CA CYS A 176 -29.77 -5.46 21.49
C CYS A 176 -28.26 -5.67 21.38
N MET A 177 -27.58 -4.87 20.58
CA MET A 177 -26.13 -4.91 20.36
C MET A 177 -25.41 -3.96 21.33
N LYS A 178 -24.07 -4.01 21.40
CA LYS A 178 -23.33 -2.90 22.01
C LYS A 178 -23.01 -1.90 20.90
N ASP A 179 -22.96 -0.61 21.20
CA ASP A 179 -22.64 0.43 20.20
C ASP A 179 -21.38 0.12 19.38
N SER A 180 -20.36 -0.49 19.99
CA SER A 180 -19.11 -0.87 19.33
C SER A 180 -19.22 -2.05 18.33
N PHE A 181 -20.37 -2.72 18.26
CA PHE A 181 -20.61 -3.87 17.39
C PHE A 181 -21.79 -3.65 16.43
N PHE A 182 -22.53 -2.54 16.58
CA PHE A 182 -23.63 -2.20 15.68
C PHE A 182 -23.08 -1.48 14.46
N ASN A 183 -22.98 -2.18 13.34
CA ASN A 183 -22.40 -1.67 12.09
C ASN A 183 -23.44 -1.42 10.99
N TYR A 184 -24.73 -1.55 11.29
CA TYR A 184 -25.80 -1.39 10.31
C TYR A 184 -26.09 0.10 10.02
N GLN A 185 -26.18 0.45 8.74
CA GLN A 185 -26.71 1.72 8.26
C GLN A 185 -28.24 1.65 8.14
N ALA A 186 -28.89 2.82 8.06
CA ALA A 186 -30.36 2.89 7.97
C ALA A 186 -30.87 2.21 6.69
N GLU A 187 -30.14 2.36 5.59
CA GLU A 187 -30.45 1.77 4.29
C GLU A 187 -30.39 0.24 4.33
N GLU A 188 -29.43 -0.35 5.05
CA GLU A 188 -29.32 -1.81 5.20
C GLU A 188 -30.51 -2.38 6.00
N VAL A 189 -30.97 -1.65 7.03
CA VAL A 189 -32.16 -2.04 7.78
C VAL A 189 -33.43 -1.90 6.94
N HIS A 190 -33.52 -0.85 6.12
CA HIS A 190 -34.60 -0.69 5.14
C HIS A 190 -34.67 -1.90 4.18
N GLU A 191 -33.54 -2.33 3.62
CA GLU A 191 -33.49 -3.52 2.76
C GLU A 191 -33.98 -4.77 3.50
N LEU A 192 -33.49 -5.03 4.72
CA LEU A 192 -33.88 -6.18 5.54
C LEU A 192 -35.39 -6.23 5.83
N ILE A 193 -36.06 -5.09 5.98
CA ILE A 193 -37.51 -5.00 6.21
C ILE A 193 -38.30 -5.39 4.97
N HIS A 194 -37.78 -5.04 3.78
CA HIS A 194 -38.42 -5.38 2.51
C HIS A 194 -38.17 -6.83 2.08
N ILE A 195 -37.27 -7.54 2.77
CA ILE A 195 -37.18 -9.00 2.66
C ILE A 195 -38.42 -9.59 3.35
N ASN A 196 -39.45 -9.93 2.57
CA ASN A 196 -40.58 -10.72 3.03
C ASN A 196 -40.14 -12.17 3.30
N SER A 197 -39.40 -12.35 4.40
CA SER A 197 -38.78 -13.59 4.79
C SER A 197 -38.92 -13.83 6.28
N ASP A 198 -39.26 -15.07 6.57
CA ASP A 198 -39.29 -15.68 7.88
C ASP A 198 -37.90 -15.88 8.52
N LEU A 199 -36.82 -15.47 7.83
CA LEU A 199 -35.43 -15.54 8.26
C LEU A 199 -34.95 -14.28 8.98
N VAL A 200 -35.73 -13.20 8.96
CA VAL A 200 -35.39 -11.90 9.56
C VAL A 200 -36.53 -11.48 10.48
N PHE A 201 -36.31 -11.57 11.81
CA PHE A 201 -37.39 -11.40 12.77
C PHE A 201 -36.95 -10.92 14.15
N VAL A 202 -37.90 -10.31 14.86
CA VAL A 202 -37.82 -9.95 16.28
C VAL A 202 -38.45 -11.06 17.13
N ILE A 203 -37.78 -11.43 18.21
CA ILE A 203 -38.18 -12.44 19.18
C ILE A 203 -38.94 -11.78 20.32
N TYR A 204 -40.06 -12.37 20.73
CA TYR A 204 -40.91 -11.90 21.83
C TYR A 204 -40.98 -12.90 22.99
N GLU A 205 -41.17 -12.39 24.19
CA GLU A 205 -41.58 -13.12 25.39
C GLU A 205 -42.74 -12.36 26.04
N LYS A 206 -43.95 -12.92 26.00
CA LYS A 206 -45.16 -12.32 26.59
C LYS A 206 -45.38 -10.89 26.07
N ASP A 207 -45.44 -10.74 24.75
CA ASP A 207 -45.59 -9.46 24.04
C ASP A 207 -44.42 -8.46 24.20
N GLN A 208 -43.36 -8.80 24.95
CA GLN A 208 -42.17 -7.96 25.06
C GLN A 208 -41.11 -8.38 24.04
N PRO A 209 -40.57 -7.48 23.20
CA PRO A 209 -39.46 -7.79 22.30
C PRO A 209 -38.17 -7.97 23.12
N ILE A 210 -37.48 -9.08 22.90
CA ILE A 210 -36.31 -9.48 23.72
C ILE A 210 -35.03 -9.69 22.92
N GLY A 211 -35.10 -9.76 21.60
CA GLY A 211 -33.95 -9.92 20.72
C GLY A 211 -34.36 -10.02 19.26
N PHE A 212 -33.39 -10.23 18.37
CA PHE A 212 -33.64 -10.42 16.95
C PHE A 212 -32.70 -11.47 16.35
N MET A 213 -33.07 -11.95 15.15
CA MET A 213 -32.29 -12.87 14.35
C MET A 213 -32.29 -12.41 12.89
N ILE A 214 -31.13 -12.46 12.25
CA ILE A 214 -30.96 -12.25 10.81
C ILE A 214 -30.34 -13.52 10.22
N SER A 215 -31.00 -14.08 9.22
CA SER A 215 -30.51 -15.22 8.47
C SER A 215 -30.83 -15.05 6.99
N TYR A 216 -30.07 -15.70 6.12
CA TYR A 216 -30.25 -15.61 4.67
C TYR A 216 -29.86 -16.90 3.96
N ILE A 217 -30.29 -17.03 2.70
CA ILE A 217 -29.95 -18.12 1.80
C ILE A 217 -29.24 -17.53 0.59
N ASN A 218 -28.08 -18.08 0.24
CA ASN A 218 -27.34 -17.67 -0.95
C ASN A 218 -27.48 -18.72 -2.06
N GLU A 219 -28.49 -18.56 -2.90
CA GLU A 219 -28.82 -19.51 -3.98
C GLU A 219 -27.66 -19.77 -4.95
N LYS A 220 -26.91 -18.72 -5.32
CA LYS A 220 -25.75 -18.85 -6.22
C LYS A 220 -24.69 -19.76 -5.60
N ARG A 221 -24.40 -19.56 -4.32
CA ARG A 221 -23.44 -20.37 -3.58
C ARG A 221 -23.95 -21.79 -3.33
N ASN A 222 -25.24 -21.95 -3.01
CA ASN A 222 -25.84 -23.28 -2.83
C ASN A 222 -25.76 -24.12 -4.10
N LYS A 223 -26.03 -23.52 -5.27
CA LYS A 223 -25.86 -24.18 -6.58
C LYS A 223 -24.41 -24.58 -6.84
N GLN A 224 -23.44 -23.72 -6.50
CA GLN A 224 -22.02 -24.02 -6.70
C GLN A 224 -21.53 -25.15 -5.78
N GLU A 225 -21.92 -25.12 -4.51
CA GLU A 225 -21.54 -26.14 -3.52
C GLU A 225 -22.37 -27.42 -3.63
N ASN A 226 -23.42 -27.43 -4.45
CA ASN A 226 -24.44 -28.48 -4.51
C ASN A 226 -24.94 -28.86 -3.09
N LYS A 227 -25.25 -27.82 -2.30
CA LYS A 227 -25.59 -27.94 -0.89
C LYS A 227 -26.54 -26.80 -0.49
N ASN A 228 -27.66 -27.12 0.12
CA ASN A 228 -28.62 -26.13 0.60
C ASN A 228 -28.19 -25.62 1.98
N VAL A 229 -27.77 -24.36 2.03
CA VAL A 229 -27.23 -23.73 3.24
C VAL A 229 -28.10 -22.56 3.67
N VAL A 230 -28.48 -22.55 4.94
CA VAL A 230 -28.95 -21.34 5.64
C VAL A 230 -27.79 -20.71 6.41
N TYR A 231 -27.58 -19.42 6.20
CA TYR A 231 -26.57 -18.64 6.91
C TYR A 231 -27.23 -17.86 8.03
N ILE A 232 -26.72 -18.02 9.25
CA ILE A 232 -27.12 -17.24 10.43
C ILE A 232 -26.10 -16.11 10.53
N GLU A 233 -26.56 -14.90 10.19
CA GLU A 233 -25.72 -13.71 10.08
C GLU A 233 -25.56 -13.04 11.45
N GLU A 234 -26.68 -12.77 12.12
CA GLU A 234 -26.68 -12.02 13.37
C GLU A 234 -27.71 -12.61 14.35
N ILE A 235 -27.33 -12.61 15.63
CA ILE A 235 -28.21 -12.98 16.74
C ILE A 235 -27.88 -12.15 17.97
N ALA A 236 -28.82 -11.32 18.38
CA ALA A 236 -28.66 -10.49 19.56
C ALA A 236 -29.88 -10.56 20.47
N ILE A 237 -29.61 -10.65 21.78
CA ILE A 237 -30.61 -10.66 22.84
C ILE A 237 -30.36 -9.44 23.73
N LEU A 238 -31.40 -8.70 24.09
CA LEU A 238 -31.36 -7.58 25.03
C LEU A 238 -30.65 -7.97 26.32
N LYS A 239 -29.86 -7.05 26.87
CA LYS A 239 -28.97 -7.32 28.02
C LYS A 239 -29.70 -7.93 29.21
N GLN A 240 -30.89 -7.45 29.57
CA GLN A 240 -31.67 -8.00 30.70
C GLN A 240 -32.24 -9.41 30.47
N PHE A 241 -32.22 -9.93 29.23
CA PHE A 241 -32.69 -11.27 28.86
C PHE A 241 -31.55 -12.26 28.59
N ARG A 242 -30.28 -11.83 28.62
CA ARG A 242 -29.13 -12.73 28.42
C ARG A 242 -28.99 -13.76 29.55
N ASN A 243 -28.28 -14.86 29.28
CA ASN A 243 -28.05 -15.98 30.22
C ASN A 243 -29.31 -16.72 30.70
N LYS A 244 -30.47 -16.50 30.07
CA LYS A 244 -31.74 -17.21 30.35
C LYS A 244 -32.10 -18.28 29.32
N GLY A 245 -31.21 -18.57 28.38
CA GLY A 245 -31.41 -19.58 27.33
C GLY A 245 -32.08 -19.09 26.04
N TYR A 246 -32.47 -17.82 25.95
CA TYR A 246 -33.16 -17.28 24.76
C TYR A 246 -32.36 -17.40 23.45
N GLY A 247 -31.06 -17.10 23.47
CA GLY A 247 -30.22 -17.27 22.27
C GLY A 247 -30.14 -18.73 21.81
N CYS A 248 -30.10 -19.69 22.75
CA CYS A 248 -30.15 -21.11 22.44
C CYS A 248 -31.48 -21.50 21.79
N LYS A 249 -32.60 -21.06 22.39
CA LYS A 249 -33.94 -21.32 21.85
C LYS A 249 -34.12 -20.71 20.46
N ALA A 250 -33.62 -19.49 20.23
CA ALA A 250 -33.73 -18.81 18.94
C ALA A 250 -32.97 -19.56 17.86
N LEU A 251 -31.74 -20.00 18.14
CA LEU A 251 -30.97 -20.82 17.21
C LEU A 251 -31.68 -22.14 16.92
N GLU A 252 -32.12 -22.86 17.95
CA GLU A 252 -32.85 -24.12 17.75
C GLU A 252 -34.14 -23.94 16.93
N PHE A 253 -34.86 -22.83 17.14
CA PHE A 253 -36.05 -22.47 16.36
C PHE A 253 -35.72 -22.29 14.86
N VAL A 254 -34.68 -21.51 14.52
CA VAL A 254 -34.26 -21.32 13.12
C VAL A 254 -33.80 -22.64 12.48
N LEU A 255 -33.08 -23.48 13.21
CA LEU A 255 -32.64 -24.78 12.72
C LEU A 255 -33.81 -25.74 12.48
N ASP A 256 -34.84 -25.74 13.34
CA ASP A 256 -36.03 -26.57 13.20
C ASP A 256 -36.94 -26.08 12.05
N LYS A 257 -37.02 -24.76 11.86
CA LYS A 257 -37.79 -24.13 10.79
C LYS A 257 -37.21 -24.38 9.40
N ASN A 258 -35.88 -24.44 9.30
CA ASN A 258 -35.14 -24.67 8.06
C ASN A 258 -34.61 -26.12 7.96
N ASN A 259 -35.38 -27.09 8.46
CA ASN A 259 -34.95 -28.49 8.49
C ASN A 259 -34.92 -29.19 7.11
N ASP A 260 -35.43 -28.52 6.08
CA ASP A 260 -35.33 -28.86 4.67
C ASP A 260 -33.97 -28.50 4.07
N MET A 261 -33.17 -27.67 4.74
CA MET A 261 -31.79 -27.35 4.36
C MET A 261 -30.82 -28.48 4.77
N ASP A 262 -29.67 -28.56 4.10
CA ASP A 262 -28.65 -29.55 4.43
C ASP A 262 -27.90 -29.15 5.71
N VAL A 263 -27.51 -27.87 5.78
CA VAL A 263 -26.66 -27.34 6.85
C VAL A 263 -27.02 -25.90 7.22
N ALA A 264 -26.72 -25.53 8.46
CA ALA A 264 -26.64 -24.15 8.90
C ALA A 264 -25.18 -23.72 9.07
N ARG A 265 -24.86 -22.49 8.65
CA ARG A 265 -23.53 -21.88 8.83
C ARG A 265 -23.61 -20.56 9.57
N LEU A 266 -22.57 -20.25 10.35
CA LEU A 266 -22.42 -18.98 11.04
C LEU A 266 -20.95 -18.59 11.14
N HIS A 267 -20.69 -17.33 11.49
CA HIS A 267 -19.35 -16.83 11.80
C HIS A 267 -19.28 -16.39 13.26
N VAL A 268 -18.13 -16.62 13.90
CA VAL A 268 -17.86 -16.16 15.26
C VAL A 268 -16.41 -15.71 15.38
N TYR A 269 -16.17 -14.56 16.00
CA TYR A 269 -14.83 -14.14 16.36
C TYR A 269 -14.19 -15.16 17.31
N ARG A 270 -12.94 -15.58 17.08
CA ARG A 270 -12.27 -16.58 17.95
C ARG A 270 -12.21 -16.14 19.42
N HIS A 271 -12.10 -14.83 19.68
CA HIS A 271 -12.06 -14.28 21.05
C HIS A 271 -13.44 -14.27 21.75
N ASN A 272 -14.55 -14.49 21.03
CA ASN A 272 -15.89 -14.56 21.62
C ASN A 272 -16.17 -15.97 22.16
N GLU A 273 -15.51 -16.31 23.26
CA GLU A 273 -15.59 -17.66 23.85
C GLU A 273 -17.02 -18.08 24.22
N ILE A 274 -17.87 -17.14 24.61
CA ILE A 274 -19.24 -17.45 25.06
C ILE A 274 -20.08 -17.94 23.88
N ALA A 275 -20.11 -17.18 22.77
CA ALA A 275 -20.83 -17.56 21.57
C ALA A 275 -20.23 -18.85 20.97
N TYR A 276 -18.90 -18.93 20.91
CA TYR A 276 -18.20 -20.12 20.42
C TYR A 276 -18.58 -21.39 21.22
N LYS A 277 -18.56 -21.33 22.56
CA LYS A 277 -18.98 -22.45 23.44
C LYS A 277 -20.46 -22.80 23.25
N LEU A 278 -21.33 -21.80 23.07
CA LEU A 278 -22.75 -22.02 22.77
C LEU A 278 -22.93 -22.78 21.45
N TYR A 279 -22.27 -22.34 20.38
CA TYR A 279 -22.37 -22.97 19.06
C TYR A 279 -21.82 -24.40 19.08
N LYS A 280 -20.68 -24.64 19.73
CA LYS A 280 -20.15 -26.00 19.97
C LYS A 280 -21.15 -26.89 20.70
N LYS A 281 -21.77 -26.39 21.78
CA LYS A 281 -22.80 -27.14 22.53
C LYS A 281 -24.02 -27.46 21.68
N LEU A 282 -24.38 -26.58 20.75
CA LEU A 282 -25.46 -26.77 19.79
C LEU A 282 -25.10 -27.70 18.63
N GLY A 283 -23.86 -28.22 18.58
CA GLY A 283 -23.43 -29.19 17.56
C GLY A 283 -22.86 -28.56 16.28
N PHE A 284 -22.51 -27.27 16.31
CA PHE A 284 -21.74 -26.66 15.23
C PHE A 284 -20.26 -27.07 15.33
N ASN A 285 -19.65 -27.38 14.19
CA ASN A 285 -18.23 -27.72 14.07
C ASN A 285 -17.48 -26.63 13.32
N GLU A 286 -16.21 -26.41 13.65
CA GLU A 286 -15.38 -25.48 12.88
C GLU A 286 -15.15 -26.09 11.49
N ILE A 287 -15.35 -25.29 10.45
CA ILE A 287 -15.03 -25.68 9.08
C ILE A 287 -13.95 -24.78 8.46
N LYS A 288 -13.73 -23.59 9.02
CA LYS A 288 -12.85 -22.59 8.43
C LYS A 288 -12.35 -21.59 9.47
N SER A 289 -11.08 -21.22 9.35
CA SER A 289 -10.51 -20.04 10.01
C SER A 289 -10.24 -18.96 8.96
N ILE A 290 -10.66 -17.73 9.24
CA ILE A 290 -10.46 -16.56 8.38
C ILE A 290 -9.64 -15.55 9.18
N GLY A 291 -8.44 -15.26 8.71
CA GLY A 291 -7.54 -14.27 9.31
C GLY A 291 -7.70 -12.92 8.62
N TYR A 292 -7.69 -11.87 9.43
CA TYR A 292 -7.58 -10.49 8.99
C TYR A 292 -6.14 -10.05 9.23
N TRP A 293 -5.39 -9.97 8.14
CA TRP A 293 -3.96 -9.67 8.15
C TRP A 293 -3.75 -8.21 7.80
N VAL A 294 -2.87 -7.54 8.53
CA VAL A 294 -2.55 -6.13 8.37
C VAL A 294 -1.03 -5.96 8.32
N LYS A 295 -0.58 -5.03 7.49
CA LYS A 295 0.82 -4.61 7.43
C LYS A 295 0.86 -3.09 7.49
N ASP A 296 1.56 -2.55 8.48
CA ASP A 296 1.81 -1.11 8.56
C ASP A 296 2.88 -0.72 7.54
N VAL A 297 2.53 0.19 6.64
CA VAL A 297 3.49 0.78 5.68
C VAL A 297 4.18 2.00 6.32
N LYS A 298 3.51 2.65 7.28
CA LYS A 298 4.03 3.83 7.98
C LYS A 298 5.16 3.57 8.99
N ASN A 299 5.34 2.33 9.47
CA ASN A 299 6.36 2.07 10.49
C ASN A 299 7.80 2.00 9.96
N ASN A 300 7.99 1.99 8.63
CA ASN A 300 9.31 1.97 8.00
C ASN A 300 9.66 3.25 7.22
N ILE A 301 8.79 4.25 7.12
CA ILE A 301 9.13 5.51 6.43
C ILE A 301 9.59 6.50 7.50
N MET A 302 10.90 6.79 7.55
CA MET A 302 11.39 7.87 8.41
C MET A 302 10.70 9.19 8.07
N GLU A 303 10.28 9.95 9.07
CA GLU A 303 9.65 11.25 8.84
C GLU A 303 10.60 12.16 8.02
N THR A 304 10.07 12.84 7.00
CA THR A 304 10.89 13.77 6.22
C THR A 304 11.09 15.06 6.98
N THR A 305 12.33 15.34 7.37
CA THR A 305 12.73 16.57 8.05
C THR A 305 13.49 17.48 7.09
N ILE A 306 13.26 18.78 7.21
CA ILE A 306 14.03 19.84 6.55
C ILE A 306 14.75 20.64 7.64
N CYS A 307 16.06 20.79 7.51
CA CYS A 307 16.87 21.69 8.33
C CYS A 307 17.43 22.82 7.47
N GLU A 308 17.79 23.94 8.09
CA GLU A 308 18.61 24.96 7.42
C GLU A 308 19.95 24.34 6.98
N PHE A 309 20.58 24.90 5.96
CA PHE A 309 21.93 24.54 5.53
C PHE A 309 22.69 25.84 5.28
N ASN A 310 23.47 26.31 6.26
CA ASN A 310 24.13 27.62 6.23
C ASN A 310 25.66 27.47 6.26
N ASN A 311 26.24 26.62 5.41
CA ASN A 311 27.68 26.27 5.42
C ASN A 311 28.21 25.64 6.71
N ASN A 312 27.32 25.10 7.54
CA ASN A 312 27.65 24.46 8.81
C ASN A 312 27.57 22.93 8.72
N ILE A 313 27.66 22.38 7.51
CA ILE A 313 27.73 20.94 7.25
C ILE A 313 29.07 20.63 6.60
N ASN A 314 29.85 19.78 7.24
CA ASN A 314 31.09 19.24 6.70
C ASN A 314 30.88 17.77 6.35
N VAL A 315 31.28 17.37 5.14
CA VAL A 315 31.20 15.98 4.71
C VAL A 315 32.61 15.43 4.59
N TYR A 316 33.02 14.58 5.53
CA TYR A 316 34.34 13.98 5.60
C TYR A 316 34.40 12.66 4.85
N TYR A 317 35.34 12.54 3.91
CA TYR A 317 35.66 11.29 3.25
C TYR A 317 36.65 10.47 4.07
N THR A 318 36.19 9.35 4.62
CA THR A 318 36.99 8.49 5.51
C THR A 318 37.91 7.52 4.76
N ASN A 319 37.73 7.34 3.45
CA ASN A 319 38.40 6.32 2.64
C ASN A 319 38.25 4.88 3.19
N GLN A 320 37.23 4.63 4.01
CA GLN A 320 36.90 3.32 4.54
C GLN A 320 35.73 2.71 3.77
N ARG A 321 35.80 1.41 3.45
CA ARG A 321 34.66 0.69 2.87
C ARG A 321 33.71 0.25 3.99
N LYS A 322 32.40 0.48 3.81
CA LYS A 322 31.37 0.09 4.79
C LYS A 322 31.39 -1.43 4.97
N PRO A 323 31.66 -1.95 6.18
CA PRO A 323 31.65 -3.39 6.40
C PRO A 323 30.21 -3.91 6.38
N LEU A 324 29.97 -4.99 5.64
CA LEU A 324 28.67 -5.66 5.58
C LEU A 324 28.77 -7.05 6.20
N PRO A 325 27.83 -7.47 7.08
CA PRO A 325 27.76 -8.84 7.55
C PRO A 325 27.61 -9.82 6.38
N ALA A 326 28.17 -11.03 6.51
CA ALA A 326 28.15 -12.03 5.44
C ALA A 326 26.72 -12.35 4.94
N VAL A 327 25.75 -12.45 5.86
CA VAL A 327 24.34 -12.70 5.53
C VAL A 327 23.76 -11.56 4.71
N TYR A 328 24.04 -10.31 5.08
CA TYR A 328 23.53 -9.13 4.37
C TYR A 328 24.19 -8.99 2.99
N SER A 329 25.51 -9.22 2.90
CA SER A 329 26.25 -9.22 1.64
C SER A 329 25.72 -10.26 0.64
N GLU A 330 25.31 -11.43 1.12
CA GLU A 330 24.69 -12.46 0.28
C GLU A 330 23.31 -12.02 -0.26
N LYS A 331 22.51 -11.31 0.53
CA LYS A 331 21.23 -10.72 0.05
C LYS A 331 21.47 -9.71 -1.08
N VAL A 332 22.43 -8.79 -0.88
CA VAL A 332 22.84 -7.80 -1.90
C VAL A 332 23.29 -8.48 -3.19
N LYS A 333 24.14 -9.51 -3.06
CA LYS A 333 24.67 -10.26 -4.20
C LYS A 333 23.57 -10.94 -5.00
N ARG A 334 22.64 -11.64 -4.33
CA ARG A 334 21.50 -12.30 -4.99
C ARG A 334 20.63 -11.30 -5.75
N TYR A 335 20.29 -10.18 -5.10
CA TYR A 335 19.53 -9.12 -5.74
C TYR A 335 20.22 -8.56 -7.00
N TRP A 336 21.54 -8.36 -6.94
CA TRP A 336 22.32 -7.90 -8.09
C TRP A 336 22.35 -8.92 -9.23
N GLU A 337 22.54 -10.21 -8.92
CA GLU A 337 22.49 -11.29 -9.90
C GLU A 337 21.12 -11.39 -10.58
N ASP A 338 20.04 -11.26 -9.80
CA ASP A 338 18.66 -11.22 -10.32
C ASP A 338 18.45 -10.04 -11.26
N LEU A 339 18.94 -8.85 -10.92
CA LEU A 339 18.88 -7.66 -11.78
C LEU A 339 19.60 -7.89 -13.11
N LEU A 340 20.81 -8.44 -13.11
CA LEU A 340 21.55 -8.74 -14.32
C LEU A 340 20.85 -9.80 -15.18
N SER A 341 20.26 -10.82 -14.54
CA SER A 341 19.53 -11.88 -15.23
C SER A 341 18.27 -11.39 -15.96
N SER A 342 17.70 -10.27 -15.51
CA SER A 342 16.55 -9.61 -16.14
C SER A 342 16.89 -8.82 -17.42
N GLY A 343 18.14 -8.86 -17.87
CA GLY A 343 18.61 -8.20 -19.10
C GLY A 343 19.06 -6.75 -18.91
N LYS A 344 19.17 -6.27 -17.67
CA LYS A 344 19.68 -4.92 -17.37
C LYS A 344 21.21 -4.88 -17.41
N SER A 345 21.78 -3.92 -18.13
CA SER A 345 23.22 -3.71 -18.25
C SER A 345 23.72 -2.65 -17.26
N PHE A 346 23.80 -2.99 -15.97
CA PHE A 346 24.34 -2.10 -14.95
C PHE A 346 25.83 -2.33 -14.70
N PHE A 347 26.56 -1.24 -14.49
CA PHE A 347 27.93 -1.28 -14.00
C PHE A 347 27.95 -1.13 -12.46
N ASN A 348 28.66 -2.01 -11.76
CA ASN A 348 28.77 -1.95 -10.30
C ASN A 348 29.91 -1.02 -9.87
N GLY A 349 29.64 0.29 -9.83
CA GLY A 349 30.59 1.32 -9.44
C GLY A 349 30.67 1.56 -7.92
N ASP A 350 31.66 2.34 -7.49
CA ASP A 350 31.74 2.83 -6.11
C ASP A 350 30.64 3.85 -5.83
N VAL A 351 30.09 3.81 -4.62
CA VAL A 351 29.08 4.76 -4.10
C VAL A 351 29.52 5.24 -2.72
N PHE A 352 29.37 6.53 -2.44
CA PHE A 352 29.59 7.06 -1.08
C PHE A 352 28.39 6.72 -0.19
N THR A 353 28.67 6.25 1.02
CA THR A 353 27.64 5.93 2.02
C THR A 353 27.98 6.56 3.36
N ILE A 354 26.98 7.03 4.07
CA ILE A 354 27.11 7.66 5.38
C ILE A 354 27.39 6.56 6.40
N ASN A 355 28.55 6.66 7.06
CA ASN A 355 28.94 5.79 8.16
C ASN A 355 28.45 6.35 9.50
N LYS A 356 28.53 7.68 9.66
CA LYS A 356 28.20 8.36 10.91
C LYS A 356 27.82 9.81 10.64
N ILE A 357 26.92 10.34 11.46
CA ILE A 357 26.62 11.78 11.54
C ILE A 357 26.85 12.23 12.98
N GLU A 358 27.56 13.33 13.17
CA GLU A 358 27.77 13.98 14.45
C GLU A 358 27.29 15.43 14.37
N ALA A 359 26.51 15.88 15.34
CA ALA A 359 26.11 17.29 15.45
C ALA A 359 26.61 17.86 16.78
N ASN A 360 27.49 18.86 16.71
CA ASN A 360 28.04 19.54 17.88
C ASN A 360 28.00 21.05 17.65
N GLU A 361 27.48 21.81 18.62
CA GLU A 361 27.53 23.29 18.62
C GLU A 361 27.00 23.97 17.34
N GLY A 362 26.02 23.36 16.67
CA GLY A 362 25.43 23.90 15.44
C GLY A 362 26.20 23.57 14.16
N ILE A 363 27.24 22.74 14.22
CA ILE A 363 27.96 22.17 13.07
C ILE A 363 27.60 20.69 12.95
N MET A 364 27.29 20.25 11.74
CA MET A 364 27.05 18.84 11.41
C MET A 364 28.23 18.27 10.63
N ASN A 365 28.84 17.23 11.17
CA ASN A 365 29.91 16.48 10.53
C ASN A 365 29.36 15.13 10.05
N ILE A 366 29.36 14.92 8.74
CA ILE A 366 28.90 13.70 8.10
C ILE A 366 30.13 12.93 7.64
N PHE A 367 30.31 11.71 8.14
CA PHE A 367 31.43 10.86 7.76
C PHE A 367 30.96 9.84 6.73
N VAL A 368 31.51 9.91 5.53
CA VAL A 368 31.19 9.00 4.44
C VAL A 368 32.33 8.03 4.15
N GLY A 369 31.98 6.79 3.84
CA GLY A 369 32.86 5.76 3.32
C GLY A 369 32.47 5.36 1.92
N LEU A 370 33.07 4.28 1.42
CA LEU A 370 32.72 3.66 0.14
C LEU A 370 31.84 2.43 0.35
N THR A 371 30.96 2.19 -0.59
CA THR A 371 30.28 0.93 -0.85
C THR A 371 30.17 0.77 -2.37
N ASP A 372 29.40 -0.17 -2.86
CA ASP A 372 29.10 -0.35 -4.28
C ASP A 372 27.64 -0.08 -4.64
N TYR A 373 27.41 0.11 -5.94
CA TYR A 373 26.11 0.43 -6.52
C TYR A 373 25.09 -0.70 -6.32
N ALA A 374 25.54 -1.96 -6.30
CA ALA A 374 24.70 -3.10 -5.95
C ALA A 374 24.10 -2.96 -4.55
N HIS A 375 24.92 -2.60 -3.56
CA HIS A 375 24.43 -2.33 -2.20
C HIS A 375 23.46 -1.14 -2.15
N PHE A 376 23.75 -0.04 -2.87
CA PHE A 376 22.84 1.09 -2.96
C PHE A 376 21.46 0.69 -3.51
N LEU A 377 21.42 0.03 -4.67
CA LEU A 377 20.17 -0.38 -5.29
C LEU A 377 19.39 -1.36 -4.41
N TYR A 378 20.08 -2.31 -3.76
CA TYR A 378 19.44 -3.23 -2.82
C TYR A 378 18.76 -2.47 -1.67
N SER A 379 19.46 -1.47 -1.10
CA SER A 379 18.99 -0.71 0.07
C SER A 379 17.72 0.10 -0.23
N ILE A 380 17.62 0.72 -1.42
CA ILE A 380 16.45 1.55 -1.79
C ILE A 380 15.27 0.74 -2.37
N ASN A 381 15.45 -0.55 -2.67
CA ASN A 381 14.41 -1.40 -3.28
C ASN A 381 13.83 -2.45 -2.33
N LYS A 382 14.32 -2.55 -1.09
CA LYS A 382 13.79 -3.47 -0.08
C LYS A 382 12.69 -2.83 0.76
N SER A 383 11.89 -3.66 1.41
CA SER A 383 10.69 -3.27 2.17
C SER A 383 10.98 -2.80 3.61
N THR A 384 12.17 -3.05 4.13
CA THR A 384 12.54 -2.78 5.53
C THR A 384 13.91 -2.09 5.62
N HIS A 385 14.04 -1.10 6.50
CA HIS A 385 15.33 -0.46 6.78
C HIS A 385 16.15 -1.31 7.76
N GLU A 386 17.44 -1.48 7.47
CA GLU A 386 18.41 -2.13 8.37
C GLU A 386 19.60 -1.17 8.61
N ASP A 387 20.31 -1.31 9.74
CA ASP A 387 21.47 -0.45 10.08
C ASP A 387 22.61 -0.51 9.03
N TYR A 388 22.65 -1.60 8.27
CA TYR A 388 23.65 -1.84 7.24
C TYR A 388 23.36 -1.12 5.93
N ASP A 389 22.19 -0.50 5.80
CA ASP A 389 21.72 0.10 4.55
C ASP A 389 22.68 1.16 4.03
N CYS A 390 22.73 1.26 2.72
CA CYS A 390 23.39 2.35 2.05
C CYS A 390 22.54 3.61 2.23
N ARG A 391 23.11 4.61 2.91
CA ARG A 391 22.50 5.93 3.06
C ARG A 391 23.39 6.94 2.37
N VAL A 392 22.93 7.52 1.27
CA VAL A 392 23.72 8.46 0.48
C VAL A 392 23.38 9.90 0.83
N ILE A 393 24.34 10.79 0.57
CA ILE A 393 24.13 12.23 0.47
C ILE A 393 24.33 12.64 -0.99
N HIS A 394 23.39 13.43 -1.50
CA HIS A 394 23.45 13.98 -2.86
C HIS A 394 23.16 15.48 -2.83
N THR A 395 23.50 16.20 -3.89
CA THR A 395 23.18 17.63 -4.01
C THR A 395 21.95 17.83 -4.88
N SER A 396 21.24 18.94 -4.66
CA SER A 396 20.18 19.40 -5.56
C SER A 396 20.03 20.91 -5.50
N VAL A 397 19.37 21.50 -6.49
CA VAL A 397 19.14 22.94 -6.54
C VAL A 397 17.66 23.31 -6.70
N LEU A 398 17.18 24.13 -5.76
CA LEU A 398 15.92 24.87 -5.86
C LEU A 398 16.17 26.13 -6.70
N ILE A 399 15.65 26.14 -7.92
CA ILE A 399 15.83 27.25 -8.86
C ILE A 399 14.65 28.20 -8.75
N VAL A 400 14.93 29.50 -8.59
CA VAL A 400 13.94 30.58 -8.59
C VAL A 400 14.22 31.53 -9.74
N THR A 401 13.28 31.69 -10.66
CA THR A 401 13.39 32.63 -11.79
C THR A 401 13.14 34.08 -11.37
N SER A 402 13.47 35.05 -12.23
CA SER A 402 13.28 36.47 -11.95
C SER A 402 11.80 36.89 -11.88
N ASP A 403 10.90 36.12 -12.50
CA ASP A 403 9.44 36.21 -12.40
C ASP A 403 8.86 35.34 -11.27
N ASN A 404 9.69 34.94 -10.30
CA ASN A 404 9.32 34.29 -9.04
C ASN A 404 8.61 32.93 -9.21
N LYS A 405 9.11 32.11 -10.15
CA LYS A 405 8.69 30.72 -10.34
C LYS A 405 9.75 29.76 -9.80
N PHE A 406 9.33 28.65 -9.22
CA PHE A 406 10.21 27.50 -9.04
C PHE A 406 10.30 26.70 -10.34
N ALA A 407 11.52 26.35 -10.76
CA ALA A 407 11.75 25.46 -11.89
C ALA A 407 12.04 24.03 -11.41
N ILE A 408 11.32 23.06 -11.99
CA ILE A 408 11.39 21.63 -11.68
C ILE A 408 11.72 20.88 -12.96
N GLY A 409 12.73 20.01 -12.92
CA GLY A 409 13.11 19.15 -14.03
C GLY A 409 12.15 17.98 -14.18
N GLU A 410 11.77 17.66 -15.42
CA GLU A 410 11.15 16.40 -15.78
C GLU A 410 12.19 15.51 -16.47
N MET A 411 12.42 14.32 -15.92
CA MET A 411 13.42 13.39 -16.42
C MET A 411 13.03 12.82 -17.78
N ASN A 412 14.04 12.57 -18.61
CA ASN A 412 13.90 11.97 -19.93
C ASN A 412 13.62 10.46 -19.87
N GLU A 413 13.11 9.89 -20.96
CA GLU A 413 12.69 8.47 -21.04
C GLU A 413 13.85 7.48 -20.88
N GLY A 414 15.06 7.88 -21.25
CA GLY A 414 16.26 7.02 -21.19
C GLY A 414 16.93 6.94 -19.82
N THR A 415 16.41 7.64 -18.81
CA THR A 415 17.00 7.70 -17.46
C THR A 415 16.54 6.53 -16.58
N ALA A 416 17.16 6.37 -15.40
CA ALA A 416 16.73 5.37 -14.41
C ALA A 416 15.31 5.61 -13.86
N PHE A 417 14.78 6.83 -13.99
CA PHE A 417 13.45 7.21 -13.52
C PHE A 417 12.68 8.04 -14.57
N PRO A 418 12.19 7.43 -15.66
CA PRO A 418 11.51 8.12 -16.76
C PRO A 418 10.34 9.00 -16.28
N TYR A 419 10.27 10.24 -16.79
CA TYR A 419 9.19 11.21 -16.54
C TYR A 419 9.00 11.63 -15.07
N LYS A 420 9.91 11.24 -14.18
CA LYS A 420 9.91 11.65 -12.78
C LYS A 420 10.24 13.14 -12.69
N LEU A 421 9.57 13.84 -11.78
CA LEU A 421 9.87 15.24 -11.46
C LEU A 421 10.96 15.30 -10.39
N GLN A 422 12.03 16.06 -10.64
CA GLN A 422 13.15 16.23 -9.72
C GLN A 422 13.72 17.65 -9.77
N PHE A 423 14.48 18.01 -8.75
CA PHE A 423 15.41 19.12 -8.87
C PHE A 423 16.64 18.71 -9.68
N ILE A 424 17.28 19.70 -10.28
CA ILE A 424 18.59 19.55 -10.91
C ILE A 424 19.60 19.18 -9.83
N GLY A 425 20.50 18.24 -10.12
CA GLY A 425 21.49 17.75 -9.17
C GLY A 425 21.73 16.25 -9.29
N GLY A 426 22.70 15.76 -8.51
CA GLY A 426 23.20 14.41 -8.71
C GLY A 426 23.96 13.86 -7.51
N GLY A 427 24.40 12.62 -7.67
CA GLY A 427 25.26 11.94 -6.71
C GLY A 427 26.67 12.54 -6.67
N ILE A 428 27.34 12.36 -5.54
CA ILE A 428 28.72 12.81 -5.38
C ILE A 428 29.66 11.76 -5.97
N ASP A 429 30.71 12.19 -6.67
CA ASP A 429 31.73 11.32 -7.26
C ASP A 429 33.14 11.63 -6.73
N LYS A 430 34.14 10.85 -7.17
CA LYS A 430 35.52 10.97 -6.64
C LYS A 430 36.20 12.30 -7.00
N ASN A 431 35.75 13.00 -8.02
CA ASN A 431 36.27 14.31 -8.40
C ASN A 431 35.85 15.42 -7.42
N ASP A 432 34.82 15.16 -6.61
CA ASP A 432 34.35 16.09 -5.59
C ASP A 432 35.19 16.02 -4.29
N ILE A 433 36.18 15.12 -4.21
CA ILE A 433 37.07 15.00 -3.05
C ILE A 433 38.10 16.15 -3.05
N LYS A 434 38.12 16.92 -1.98
CA LYS A 434 39.08 17.99 -1.71
C LYS A 434 39.80 17.76 -0.38
N GLY A 435 40.91 17.03 -0.44
CA GLY A 435 41.61 16.57 0.75
C GLY A 435 40.76 15.53 1.49
N GLU A 436 40.36 15.83 2.72
CA GLU A 436 39.50 14.95 3.54
C GLU A 436 38.01 15.30 3.43
N LEU A 437 37.64 16.34 2.67
CA LEU A 437 36.26 16.81 2.54
C LEU A 437 35.68 16.50 1.16
N LEU A 438 34.36 16.32 1.08
CA LEU A 438 33.61 16.35 -0.17
C LEU A 438 33.10 17.77 -0.42
N ASP A 439 33.44 18.33 -1.58
CA ASP A 439 33.08 19.68 -2.02
C ASP A 439 31.67 19.65 -2.67
N LEU A 440 30.64 19.80 -1.82
CA LEU A 440 29.24 19.80 -2.27
C LEU A 440 28.93 20.96 -3.23
N GLU A 441 29.62 22.09 -3.08
CA GLU A 441 29.42 23.24 -3.97
C GLU A 441 30.02 22.95 -5.35
N HIS A 442 31.19 22.31 -5.43
CA HIS A 442 31.75 21.84 -6.69
C HIS A 442 30.78 20.88 -7.42
N ASN A 443 30.26 19.90 -6.69
CA ASN A 443 29.32 18.91 -7.22
C ASN A 443 28.08 19.57 -7.83
N ILE A 444 27.37 20.42 -7.07
CA ILE A 444 26.13 21.03 -7.59
C ILE A 444 26.38 21.98 -8.78
N LYS A 445 27.52 22.69 -8.82
CA LYS A 445 27.89 23.54 -9.96
C LYS A 445 28.15 22.71 -11.22
N LYS A 446 28.77 21.54 -11.07
CA LYS A 446 28.97 20.58 -12.16
C LYS A 446 27.62 20.09 -12.69
N GLU A 447 26.73 19.63 -11.81
CA GLU A 447 25.40 19.11 -12.20
C GLU A 447 24.55 20.19 -12.89
N ILE A 448 24.53 21.44 -12.39
CA ILE A 448 23.83 22.55 -13.06
C ILE A 448 24.34 22.76 -14.48
N ARG A 449 25.66 22.69 -14.69
CA ARG A 449 26.26 22.84 -16.02
C ARG A 449 25.93 21.65 -16.93
N GLU A 450 25.97 20.45 -16.40
CA GLU A 450 25.75 19.21 -17.16
C GLU A 450 24.28 19.02 -17.54
N GLU A 451 23.33 19.37 -16.67
CA GLU A 451 21.91 19.17 -16.89
C GLU A 451 21.19 20.39 -17.49
N LEU A 452 21.62 21.62 -17.17
CA LEU A 452 20.99 22.85 -17.69
C LEU A 452 21.84 23.66 -18.68
N GLY A 453 23.14 23.37 -18.78
CA GLY A 453 24.06 24.17 -19.61
C GLY A 453 24.33 25.56 -19.06
N ILE A 454 24.05 25.80 -17.77
CA ILE A 454 24.24 27.10 -17.11
C ILE A 454 25.57 27.10 -16.37
N ASP A 455 26.38 28.14 -16.57
CA ASP A 455 27.52 28.40 -15.71
C ASP A 455 27.04 29.17 -14.46
N SER A 456 27.18 28.55 -13.28
CA SER A 456 26.73 29.14 -12.01
C SER A 456 27.39 30.48 -11.67
N GLU A 457 28.54 30.77 -12.29
CA GLU A 457 29.28 32.02 -12.09
C GLU A 457 28.90 33.13 -13.10
N ASP A 458 28.06 32.85 -14.09
CA ASP A 458 27.60 33.85 -15.04
C ASP A 458 26.66 34.86 -14.36
N LYS A 459 27.20 36.02 -13.99
CA LYS A 459 26.46 37.09 -13.32
C LYS A 459 25.42 37.78 -14.19
N ALA A 460 25.34 37.48 -15.49
CA ALA A 460 24.23 37.94 -16.34
C ALA A 460 22.98 37.05 -16.17
N ILE A 461 23.16 35.79 -15.78
CA ILE A 461 22.09 34.79 -15.65
C ILE A 461 21.78 34.49 -14.19
N VAL A 462 22.81 34.35 -13.35
CA VAL A 462 22.72 33.88 -11.97
C VAL A 462 22.95 35.05 -11.00
N ARG A 463 21.95 35.33 -10.17
CA ARG A 463 22.05 36.31 -9.09
C ARG A 463 22.83 35.74 -7.90
N SER A 464 22.48 34.53 -7.48
CA SER A 464 23.07 33.87 -6.32
C SER A 464 22.95 32.35 -6.44
N LEU A 465 23.92 31.64 -5.87
CA LEU A 465 23.86 30.20 -5.60
C LEU A 465 24.38 30.01 -4.18
N GLN A 466 23.55 29.50 -3.28
CA GLN A 466 23.91 29.34 -1.88
C GLN A 466 23.25 28.10 -1.27
N PRO A 467 23.88 27.45 -0.28
CA PRO A 467 23.22 26.48 0.59
C PRO A 467 21.88 26.99 1.13
N CYS A 468 20.88 26.11 1.19
CA CYS A 468 19.53 26.48 1.63
C CYS A 468 18.97 25.51 2.65
N PHE A 469 18.84 24.23 2.29
CA PHE A 469 18.25 23.22 3.16
C PHE A 469 19.06 21.92 3.19
N LEU A 470 18.94 21.17 4.28
CA LEU A 470 19.28 19.75 4.33
C LEU A 470 18.00 18.96 4.54
N LYS A 471 17.65 18.10 3.58
CA LYS A 471 16.56 17.14 3.72
C LYS A 471 17.09 15.82 4.28
N SER A 472 16.36 15.25 5.24
CA SER A 472 16.61 13.93 5.84
C SER A 472 15.32 13.11 5.90
N GLY A 473 15.44 11.80 6.10
CA GLY A 473 14.31 10.87 6.18
C GLY A 473 13.61 10.63 4.84
N GLY A 474 12.32 10.29 4.89
CA GLY A 474 11.52 9.85 3.75
C GLY A 474 11.73 8.37 3.40
N ALA A 475 11.06 7.90 2.35
CA ALA A 475 10.98 6.47 2.00
C ALA A 475 12.35 5.82 1.75
N ASP A 476 13.29 6.55 1.15
CA ASP A 476 14.64 6.04 0.86
C ASP A 476 15.65 6.43 1.96
N ASN A 477 15.24 7.20 2.97
CA ASN A 477 16.07 7.74 4.05
C ASN A 477 17.37 8.46 3.60
N LEU A 478 17.38 9.05 2.39
CA LEU A 478 18.54 9.74 1.84
C LEU A 478 18.68 11.17 2.37
N LEU A 479 19.93 11.65 2.42
CA LEU A 479 20.24 13.06 2.66
C LEU A 479 20.31 13.84 1.34
N SER A 480 19.66 15.00 1.29
CA SER A 480 19.78 15.93 0.16
C SER A 480 20.29 17.28 0.65
N ALA A 481 21.49 17.66 0.21
CA ALA A 481 22.04 18.99 0.40
C ALA A 481 21.48 19.91 -0.70
N ILE A 482 20.51 20.73 -0.33
CA ILE A 482 19.75 21.57 -1.25
C ILE A 482 20.35 22.97 -1.26
N PHE A 483 20.76 23.41 -2.44
CA PHE A 483 21.16 24.77 -2.74
C PHE A 483 19.98 25.55 -3.31
N LYS A 484 19.97 26.86 -3.13
CA LYS A 484 19.04 27.77 -3.81
C LYS A 484 19.80 28.56 -4.86
N MET A 485 19.31 28.52 -6.09
CA MET A 485 19.81 29.34 -7.20
C MET A 485 18.77 30.36 -7.60
N GLU A 486 19.09 31.65 -7.45
CA GLU A 486 18.24 32.73 -7.91
C GLU A 486 18.74 33.24 -9.25
N LEU A 487 17.86 33.28 -10.24
CA LEU A 487 18.18 33.71 -11.60
C LEU A 487 17.77 35.17 -11.83
N LEU A 488 18.47 35.82 -12.74
CA LEU A 488 18.13 37.14 -13.29
C LEU A 488 17.23 37.03 -14.53
N ILE A 489 16.98 35.82 -15.01
CA ILE A 489 16.16 35.51 -16.18
C ILE A 489 14.83 34.88 -15.79
N ASP A 490 13.82 35.03 -16.66
CA ASP A 490 12.46 34.52 -16.46
C ASP A 490 12.31 33.05 -16.89
N GLU A 491 11.11 32.49 -16.72
CA GLU A 491 10.82 31.10 -17.11
C GLU A 491 11.04 30.83 -18.60
N ASN A 492 10.72 31.79 -19.48
CA ASN A 492 10.83 31.62 -20.92
C ASN A 492 12.29 31.56 -21.36
N SER A 493 13.11 32.44 -20.81
CA SER A 493 14.55 32.45 -21.05
C SER A 493 15.21 31.17 -20.52
N LEU A 494 14.80 30.68 -19.35
CA LEU A 494 15.34 29.43 -18.79
C LEU A 494 14.95 28.22 -19.65
N ARG A 495 13.70 28.15 -20.12
CA ARG A 495 13.24 27.11 -21.08
C ARG A 495 14.08 27.13 -22.35
N PHE A 496 14.38 28.31 -22.88
CA PHE A 496 15.18 28.47 -24.09
C PHE A 496 16.62 27.96 -23.87
N LEU A 497 17.24 28.27 -22.73
CA LEU A 497 18.58 27.77 -22.40
C LEU A 497 18.62 26.24 -22.32
N LEU A 498 17.69 25.61 -21.61
CA LEU A 498 17.63 24.15 -21.54
C LEU A 498 17.44 23.55 -22.95
N LYS A 499 16.55 24.12 -23.76
CA LYS A 499 16.33 23.63 -25.14
C LYS A 499 17.64 23.65 -25.95
N LYS A 500 18.37 24.78 -25.93
CA LYS A 500 19.64 24.91 -26.64
C LYS A 500 20.71 23.95 -26.12
N HIS A 501 20.75 23.72 -24.81
CA HIS A 501 21.64 22.76 -24.19
C HIS A 501 21.33 21.33 -24.65
N ASN A 502 20.06 20.93 -24.61
CA ASN A 502 19.61 19.61 -25.08
C ASN A 502 19.91 19.39 -26.56
N GLU A 503 19.70 20.38 -27.43
CA GLU A 503 20.10 20.34 -28.84
C GLU A 503 21.62 20.10 -28.98
N THR A 504 22.44 20.71 -28.11
CA THR A 504 23.90 20.52 -28.11
C THR A 504 24.30 19.12 -27.64
N LEU A 505 23.64 18.59 -26.62
CA LEU A 505 23.86 17.21 -26.13
C LEU A 505 23.49 16.18 -27.21
N GLU A 506 22.39 16.40 -27.93
CA GLU A 506 21.96 15.55 -29.04
C GLU A 506 23.02 15.51 -30.16
N LEU A 507 23.52 16.68 -30.57
CA LEU A 507 24.58 16.80 -31.58
C LEU A 507 25.89 16.11 -31.16
N THR A 508 26.13 15.96 -29.86
CA THR A 508 27.33 15.32 -29.31
C THR A 508 27.10 13.87 -28.85
N ASN A 509 25.93 13.29 -29.15
CA ASN A 509 25.52 11.95 -28.71
C ASN A 509 25.66 11.74 -27.18
N LYS A 510 25.42 12.78 -26.40
CA LYS A 510 25.36 12.72 -24.93
C LYS A 510 23.91 12.60 -24.48
N MET A 511 23.70 11.91 -23.36
CA MET A 511 22.36 11.74 -22.78
C MET A 511 21.81 13.08 -22.28
N GLN A 512 20.54 13.33 -22.58
CA GLN A 512 19.78 14.44 -22.00
C GLN A 512 19.03 13.92 -20.78
N GLU A 513 19.47 14.27 -19.57
CA GLU A 513 18.83 13.79 -18.35
C GLU A 513 17.47 14.46 -18.12
N ILE A 514 17.39 15.77 -18.37
CA ILE A 514 16.21 16.60 -18.18
C ILE A 514 15.61 16.97 -19.54
N ARG A 515 14.41 16.48 -19.81
CA ARG A 515 13.74 16.73 -21.09
C ARG A 515 13.01 18.06 -21.12
N SER A 516 12.47 18.49 -19.98
CA SER A 516 11.64 19.69 -19.88
C SER A 516 11.67 20.28 -18.48
N LEU A 517 11.23 21.53 -18.37
CA LEU A 517 11.04 22.22 -17.09
C LEU A 517 9.56 22.49 -16.85
N ILE A 518 9.12 22.23 -15.62
CA ILE A 518 7.82 22.59 -15.07
C ILE A 518 8.02 23.80 -14.16
N PHE A 519 7.14 24.77 -14.26
CA PHE A 519 7.20 26.00 -13.50
C PHE A 519 5.97 26.14 -12.64
N ILE A 520 6.17 26.53 -11.38
CA ILE A 520 5.10 26.82 -10.43
C ILE A 520 5.39 28.16 -9.77
N ASP A 521 4.36 28.93 -9.45
CA ASP A 521 4.54 30.15 -8.67
C ASP A 521 5.16 29.82 -7.30
N ALA A 522 6.13 30.64 -6.87
CA ALA A 522 6.76 30.50 -5.55
C ALA A 522 5.85 31.03 -4.43
N THR A 523 4.62 30.50 -4.34
CA THR A 523 3.59 30.85 -3.37
C THR A 523 3.04 29.62 -2.67
N LYS A 524 2.45 29.79 -1.48
CA LYS A 524 1.86 28.68 -0.72
C LYS A 524 0.73 28.00 -1.48
N GLU A 525 -0.08 28.79 -2.17
CA GLU A 525 -1.27 28.35 -2.89
C GLU A 525 -0.89 27.48 -4.09
N ALA A 526 0.07 27.92 -4.91
CA ALA A 526 0.51 27.17 -6.07
C ALA A 526 1.24 25.88 -5.70
N VAL A 527 2.08 25.90 -4.64
CA VAL A 527 2.72 24.68 -4.12
C VAL A 527 1.68 23.68 -3.62
N ARG A 528 0.67 24.12 -2.86
CA ARG A 528 -0.43 23.23 -2.41
C ARG A 528 -1.21 22.65 -3.58
N GLU A 529 -1.53 23.47 -4.57
CA GLU A 529 -2.24 23.01 -5.75
C GLU A 529 -1.43 21.98 -6.53
N PHE A 530 -0.14 22.23 -6.74
CA PHE A 530 0.76 21.30 -7.41
C PHE A 530 0.85 19.96 -6.67
N VAL A 531 1.03 19.98 -5.35
CA VAL A 531 1.07 18.75 -4.53
C VAL A 531 -0.26 17.99 -4.59
N ALA A 532 -1.39 18.70 -4.59
CA ALA A 532 -2.71 18.08 -4.59
C ALA A 532 -3.14 17.53 -5.95
N LYS A 533 -2.79 18.21 -7.06
CA LYS A 533 -3.31 17.91 -8.41
C LYS A 533 -2.32 17.16 -9.30
N ASP A 534 -1.02 17.40 -9.18
CA ASP A 534 -0.04 16.76 -10.05
C ASP A 534 0.19 15.30 -9.62
N ARG A 535 -0.14 14.36 -10.52
CA ARG A 535 -0.05 12.91 -10.27
C ARG A 535 1.25 12.27 -10.74
N ARG A 536 2.17 13.03 -11.35
CA ARG A 536 3.47 12.48 -11.79
C ARG A 536 4.30 12.08 -10.58
N LYS A 537 5.16 11.07 -10.77
CA LYS A 537 6.11 10.64 -9.75
C LYS A 537 7.09 11.78 -9.46
N LYS A 538 7.38 12.03 -8.18
CA LYS A 538 8.24 13.11 -7.71
C LYS A 538 9.43 12.52 -6.95
N ASP A 539 10.56 13.21 -6.97
CA ASP A 539 11.68 12.87 -6.12
C ASP A 539 11.37 13.10 -4.64
N GLY A 540 11.98 12.30 -3.76
CA GLY A 540 11.71 12.28 -2.33
C GLY A 540 12.06 13.59 -1.62
N ASN A 541 12.93 14.42 -2.19
CA ASN A 541 13.24 15.74 -1.63
C ASN A 541 12.29 16.85 -2.13
N LEU A 542 11.55 16.64 -3.23
CA LEU A 542 10.96 17.73 -4.01
C LEU A 542 9.85 18.45 -3.25
N VAL A 543 8.83 17.70 -2.80
CA VAL A 543 7.67 18.29 -2.13
C VAL A 543 8.07 18.96 -0.83
N ALA A 544 8.88 18.29 -0.01
CA ALA A 544 9.29 18.82 1.29
C ALA A 544 10.08 20.13 1.15
N THR A 545 10.93 20.22 0.14
CA THR A 545 11.71 21.43 -0.16
C THR A 545 10.82 22.58 -0.63
N LEU A 546 9.90 22.33 -1.56
CA LEU A 546 8.96 23.35 -2.05
C LEU A 546 8.09 23.89 -0.91
N GLU A 547 7.54 23.00 -0.09
CA GLU A 547 6.74 23.37 1.08
C GLU A 547 7.56 24.18 2.10
N ALA A 548 8.81 23.80 2.35
CA ALA A 548 9.69 24.54 3.26
C ALA A 548 10.03 25.93 2.71
N ALA A 549 10.34 26.03 1.40
CA ALA A 549 10.69 27.29 0.74
C ALA A 549 9.58 28.34 0.80
N VAL A 550 8.31 27.92 0.84
CA VAL A 550 7.14 28.82 0.98
C VAL A 550 6.58 28.86 2.40
N GLY A 551 7.18 28.17 3.36
CA GLY A 551 6.76 28.17 4.77
C GLY A 551 5.45 27.44 5.06
N ILE A 552 5.17 26.35 4.33
CA ILE A 552 4.13 25.35 4.66
C ILE A 552 4.72 24.30 5.61
N ARG A 553 5.92 23.79 5.30
CA ARG A 553 6.63 22.81 6.12
C ARG A 553 7.57 23.53 7.08
N PRO A 554 7.60 23.16 8.38
CA PRO A 554 8.52 23.75 9.33
C PRO A 554 9.97 23.37 8.99
N VAL A 555 10.87 24.34 9.12
CA VAL A 555 12.31 24.12 9.07
C VAL A 555 12.82 23.92 10.49
N SER A 556 13.45 22.77 10.73
CA SER A 556 13.92 22.35 12.05
C SER A 556 15.36 22.75 12.30
N ALA A 557 15.75 22.78 13.59
CA ALA A 557 17.15 22.85 13.97
C ALA A 557 17.87 21.51 13.74
N PHE A 558 19.16 21.53 13.40
CA PHE A 558 19.98 20.37 13.03
C PHE A 558 19.84 19.15 13.95
N ASN A 559 19.80 19.37 15.27
CA ASN A 559 19.72 18.30 16.26
C ASN A 559 18.43 17.47 16.18
N LYS A 560 17.43 17.92 15.41
CA LYS A 560 16.16 17.20 15.15
C LYS A 560 16.10 16.55 13.77
N CYS A 561 17.11 16.70 12.91
CA CYS A 561 17.13 16.16 11.54
C CYS A 561 17.88 14.82 11.38
N ILE A 562 18.53 14.34 12.44
CA ILE A 562 19.40 13.15 12.41
C ILE A 562 18.64 11.93 12.89
#